data_AF-G0PEB4-F1
#
_entry.id   AF-G0PEB4-F1
#
_cell.length_a   1.000
_cell.length_b   1.000
_cell.length_c   1.000
_cell.angle_alpha   90.00
_cell.angle_beta   90.00
_cell.angle_gamma   90.00
#
_symmetry.space_group_name_H-M   'P 1'
#
loop_
_entity.id
_entity.type
_entity.pdbx_description
1 polymer ?
#
loop_
_entity_poly.entity_id
_entity_poly.type
_entity_poly.pdbx_seq_one_letter_code
_entity_poly.pdbx_strand_id
1 'polypeptide(L)'
;MFKTAVGYFFLQLSIFGLVINFGALFPLRKIMRKGDPHCVYFIAIVTILNDMINLVVNCCYFAPTIIASNYILADTPDAFGPLLMASIAHFSWNNGIFLMILMVFNRVMCLVFEKKEVFTKQRIIGFCVLSAILSGAKILLDIFVLPCCVVLMDFEKFGFSIPNPNNQTDWSDRIDSPIEISVFAITLICYIIVS
;
A
#
# COMPACT_ATOMS: atom_id res chain seq x y z
N MET A 1 22.69 2.09 -18.98
CA MET A 1 21.90 1.08 -19.74
C MET A 1 21.12 0.13 -18.84
N PHE A 2 21.72 -0.47 -17.80
CA PHE A 2 20.98 -1.36 -16.88
C PHE A 2 19.88 -0.64 -16.07
N LYS A 3 20.21 0.46 -15.39
CA LYS A 3 19.23 1.27 -14.60
C LYS A 3 18.02 1.70 -15.43
N THR A 4 18.26 2.22 -16.64
CA THR A 4 17.20 2.61 -17.59
C THR A 4 16.31 1.45 -18.01
N ALA A 5 16.86 0.24 -18.24
CA ALA A 5 16.06 -0.94 -18.57
C ALA A 5 15.16 -1.37 -17.39
N VAL A 6 15.70 -1.33 -16.17
CA VAL A 6 14.94 -1.58 -14.94
C VAL A 6 13.81 -0.57 -14.79
N GLY A 7 14.08 0.72 -15.01
CA GLY A 7 13.06 1.76 -14.97
C GLY A 7 11.91 1.53 -15.97
N TYR A 8 12.22 1.15 -17.22
CA TYR A 8 11.18 0.78 -18.19
C TYR A 8 10.38 -0.45 -17.78
N PHE A 9 11.03 -1.43 -17.14
CA PHE A 9 10.35 -2.61 -16.62
C PHE A 9 9.35 -2.24 -15.50
N PHE A 10 9.75 -1.42 -14.53
CA PHE A 10 8.84 -0.91 -13.49
C PHE A 10 7.69 -0.08 -14.08
N LEU A 11 7.96 0.71 -15.12
CA LEU A 11 6.92 1.47 -15.83
C LEU A 11 5.89 0.53 -16.48
N GLN A 12 6.35 -0.50 -17.19
CA GLN A 12 5.48 -1.50 -17.82
C GLN A 12 4.63 -2.25 -16.80
N LEU A 13 5.24 -2.70 -15.70
CA LEU A 13 4.53 -3.35 -14.60
C LEU A 13 3.45 -2.44 -14.01
N SER A 14 3.78 -1.16 -13.80
CA SER A 14 2.84 -0.20 -13.22
C SER A 14 1.66 0.07 -14.16
N ILE A 15 1.91 0.25 -15.46
CA ILE A 15 0.86 0.43 -16.48
C ILE A 15 -0.03 -0.81 -16.56
N PHE A 16 0.56 -2.00 -16.61
CA PHE A 16 -0.18 -3.25 -16.67
C PHE A 16 -1.04 -3.45 -15.41
N GLY A 17 -0.48 -3.18 -14.23
CA GLY A 17 -1.19 -3.18 -12.97
C GLY A 17 -2.37 -2.21 -12.95
N LEU A 18 -2.20 -0.99 -13.47
CA LEU A 18 -3.29 -0.01 -13.59
C LEU A 18 -4.40 -0.52 -14.50
N VAL A 19 -4.06 -1.06 -15.67
CA VAL A 19 -5.05 -1.61 -16.61
C VAL A 19 -5.86 -2.75 -15.96
N ILE A 20 -5.20 -3.67 -15.27
CA ILE A 20 -5.87 -4.77 -14.54
C ILE A 20 -6.80 -4.21 -13.46
N ASN A 21 -6.32 -3.28 -12.64
CA ASN A 21 -7.10 -2.71 -11.54
C ASN A 21 -8.33 -1.93 -12.05
N PHE A 22 -8.17 -1.12 -13.09
CA PHE A 22 -9.29 -0.45 -13.76
C PHE A 22 -10.29 -1.47 -14.36
N GLY A 23 -9.77 -2.52 -15.00
CA GLY A 23 -10.58 -3.61 -15.55
C GLY A 23 -11.39 -4.33 -14.47
N ALA A 24 -10.80 -4.58 -13.30
CA ALA A 24 -11.43 -5.25 -12.16
C ALA A 24 -12.50 -4.38 -11.47
N LEU A 25 -12.35 -3.06 -11.46
CA LEU A 25 -13.35 -2.14 -10.89
C LEU A 25 -14.69 -2.21 -11.63
N PHE A 26 -14.69 -2.45 -12.94
CA PHE A 26 -15.90 -2.48 -13.75
C PHE A 26 -16.90 -3.58 -13.32
N PRO A 27 -16.54 -4.88 -13.27
CA PRO A 27 -17.43 -5.93 -12.81
C PRO A 27 -17.80 -5.76 -11.32
N LEU A 28 -16.85 -5.36 -10.46
CA LEU A 28 -17.12 -5.16 -9.03
C LEU A 28 -18.17 -4.08 -8.78
N ARG A 29 -18.06 -2.94 -9.49
CA ARG A 29 -19.06 -1.86 -9.40
C ARG A 29 -20.42 -2.30 -9.95
N LYS A 30 -20.44 -3.14 -10.98
CA LYS A 30 -21.68 -3.70 -11.53
C LYS A 30 -22.36 -4.65 -10.54
N ILE A 31 -21.62 -5.51 -9.86
CA ILE A 31 -22.14 -6.43 -8.83
C ILE A 31 -22.68 -5.64 -7.63
N MET A 32 -21.92 -4.66 -7.13
CA MET A 32 -22.37 -3.83 -6.02
C MET A 32 -23.65 -3.05 -6.34
N ARG A 33 -23.81 -2.54 -7.58
CA ARG A 33 -25.05 -1.87 -8.03
C ARG A 33 -26.25 -2.81 -8.11
N LYS A 34 -26.04 -4.11 -8.31
CA LYS A 34 -27.12 -5.11 -8.30
C LYS A 34 -27.65 -5.41 -6.89
N GLY A 35 -27.10 -4.76 -5.86
CA GLY A 35 -27.60 -4.85 -4.49
C GLY A 35 -27.11 -6.09 -3.74
N ASP A 36 -25.94 -6.60 -4.11
CA ASP A 36 -25.34 -7.73 -3.40
C ASP A 36 -25.14 -7.39 -1.91
N PRO A 37 -25.68 -8.20 -0.97
CA PRO A 37 -25.56 -7.95 0.47
C PRO A 37 -24.14 -8.19 0.99
N HIS A 38 -23.25 -8.81 0.21
CA HIS A 38 -21.90 -9.11 0.65
C HIS A 38 -21.00 -7.87 0.60
N CYS A 39 -20.60 -7.40 1.78
CA CYS A 39 -19.72 -6.24 1.89
C CYS A 39 -18.27 -6.51 1.43
N VAL A 40 -17.93 -7.76 1.10
CA VAL A 40 -16.64 -8.19 0.54
C VAL A 40 -16.28 -7.38 -0.72
N TYR A 41 -17.27 -7.13 -1.59
CA TYR A 41 -17.04 -6.39 -2.83
C TYR A 41 -16.68 -4.93 -2.57
N PHE A 42 -17.24 -4.33 -1.51
CA PHE A 42 -16.89 -2.98 -1.11
C PHE A 42 -15.44 -2.91 -0.59
N ILE A 43 -15.04 -3.88 0.25
CA ILE A 43 -13.64 -3.99 0.71
C ILE A 43 -12.70 -4.13 -0.49
N ALA A 44 -13.02 -5.03 -1.44
CA ALA A 44 -12.21 -5.23 -2.64
C ALA A 44 -12.07 -3.95 -3.49
N ILE A 45 -13.15 -3.17 -3.65
CA ILE A 45 -13.08 -1.88 -4.37
C ILE A 45 -12.14 -0.91 -3.64
N VAL A 46 -12.23 -0.79 -2.32
CA VAL A 46 -11.36 0.10 -1.54
C VAL A 46 -9.90 -0.35 -1.63
N THR A 47 -9.63 -1.66 -1.56
CA THR A 47 -8.28 -2.21 -1.74
C THR A 47 -7.72 -1.90 -3.13
N ILE A 48 -8.50 -2.12 -4.19
CA ILE A 48 -8.08 -1.81 -5.56
C ILE A 48 -7.78 -0.30 -5.72
N LEU A 49 -8.64 0.56 -5.18
CA LEU A 49 -8.41 2.01 -5.22
C LEU A 49 -7.14 2.39 -4.46
N ASN A 50 -6.85 1.75 -3.33
CA ASN A 50 -5.60 1.94 -2.60
C ASN A 50 -4.39 1.53 -3.45
N ASP A 51 -4.42 0.34 -4.06
CA ASP A 51 -3.32 -0.17 -4.89
C ASP A 51 -3.05 0.73 -6.11
N MET A 52 -4.11 1.29 -6.69
CA MET A 52 -4.00 2.25 -7.78
C MET A 52 -3.24 3.52 -7.38
N ILE A 53 -3.34 3.98 -6.13
CA ILE A 53 -2.55 5.13 -5.66
C ILE A 53 -1.06 4.80 -5.76
N ASN A 54 -0.64 3.64 -5.24
CA ASN A 54 0.75 3.23 -5.30
C ASN A 54 1.24 3.02 -6.74
N LEU A 55 0.41 2.41 -7.60
CA LEU A 55 0.74 2.21 -9.01
C LEU A 55 0.88 3.54 -9.77
N VAL A 56 0.07 4.55 -9.46
CA VAL A 56 0.22 5.89 -10.04
C VAL A 56 1.53 6.52 -9.60
N VAL A 57 1.89 6.45 -8.31
CA VAL A 57 3.19 6.97 -7.84
C VAL A 57 4.35 6.24 -8.51
N ASN A 58 4.28 4.92 -8.63
CA ASN A 58 5.32 4.14 -9.30
C ASN A 58 5.44 4.50 -10.80
N CYS A 59 4.31 4.66 -11.48
CA CYS A 59 4.26 5.00 -12.90
C CYS A 59 4.75 6.43 -13.18
N CYS A 60 4.29 7.41 -12.39
CA CYS A 60 4.50 8.83 -12.66
C CYS A 60 5.75 9.41 -11.99
N TYR A 61 6.25 8.79 -10.93
CA TYR A 61 7.40 9.30 -10.18
C TYR A 61 8.55 8.31 -10.12
N PHE A 62 8.32 7.09 -9.61
CA PHE A 62 9.43 6.18 -9.31
C PHE A 62 10.14 5.64 -10.56
N ALA A 63 9.39 5.08 -11.51
CA ALA A 63 9.95 4.56 -12.75
C ALA A 63 10.65 5.66 -13.57
N PRO A 64 10.07 6.87 -13.73
CA PRO A 64 10.78 8.00 -14.31
C PRO A 64 12.07 8.36 -13.55
N THR A 65 12.06 8.37 -12.21
CA THR A 65 13.24 8.68 -11.37
C THR A 65 14.37 7.68 -11.59
N ILE A 66 14.05 6.40 -11.79
CA ILE A 66 15.01 5.36 -12.18
C ILE A 66 15.57 5.60 -13.60
N ILE A 67 14.70 5.92 -14.56
CA ILE A 67 15.10 6.15 -15.97
C ILE A 67 16.03 7.36 -16.07
N ALA A 68 15.69 8.45 -15.36
CA ALA A 68 16.49 9.67 -15.32
C ALA A 68 17.76 9.51 -14.46
N SER A 69 17.81 8.49 -13.59
CA SER A 69 18.86 8.34 -12.56
C SER A 69 19.04 9.61 -11.72
N ASN A 70 17.94 10.33 -11.51
CA ASN A 70 17.85 11.55 -10.73
C ASN A 70 16.41 11.72 -10.22
N TYR A 71 16.25 12.38 -9.09
CA TYR A 71 14.95 12.75 -8.54
C TYR A 71 14.28 13.80 -9.45
N ILE A 72 13.11 13.49 -10.01
CA ILE A 72 12.48 14.34 -11.05
C ILE A 72 11.79 15.59 -10.47
N LEU A 73 11.44 15.55 -9.19
CA LEU A 73 10.70 16.64 -8.53
C LEU A 73 11.59 17.56 -7.69
N ALA A 74 12.89 17.27 -7.58
CA ALA A 74 13.88 18.09 -6.90
C ALA A 74 15.28 17.53 -7.12
N ASP A 75 16.32 18.35 -6.94
CA ASP A 75 17.72 17.91 -7.07
C ASP A 75 18.25 17.17 -5.84
N THR A 76 17.52 17.21 -4.71
CA THR A 76 17.91 16.56 -3.46
C THR A 76 16.82 15.62 -2.94
N PRO A 77 17.20 14.49 -2.30
CA PRO A 77 16.26 13.54 -1.72
C PRO A 77 15.41 14.15 -0.58
N ASP A 78 15.98 15.09 0.17
CA ASP A 78 15.34 15.72 1.32
C ASP A 78 14.33 16.82 0.94
N ALA A 79 14.20 17.10 -0.36
CA ALA A 79 13.25 18.08 -0.83
C ALA A 79 11.81 17.59 -0.70
N PHE A 80 10.88 18.56 -0.68
CA PHE A 80 9.46 18.29 -0.49
C PHE A 80 8.86 17.34 -1.55
N GLY A 81 9.29 17.41 -2.81
CA GLY A 81 8.76 16.59 -3.90
C GLY A 81 8.98 15.08 -3.70
N PRO A 82 10.25 14.63 -3.60
CA PRO A 82 10.57 13.24 -3.29
C PRO A 82 9.96 12.73 -1.99
N LEU A 83 10.01 13.54 -0.93
CA LEU A 83 9.41 13.23 0.36
C LEU A 83 7.90 13.00 0.25
N LEU A 84 7.18 13.87 -0.45
CA LEU A 84 5.73 13.76 -0.64
C LEU A 84 5.37 12.49 -1.41
N MET A 85 6.06 12.20 -2.52
CA MET A 85 5.79 11.01 -3.31
C MET A 85 6.09 9.73 -2.52
N ALA A 86 7.22 9.68 -1.81
CA ALA A 86 7.57 8.57 -0.93
C ALA A 86 6.52 8.38 0.18
N SER A 87 6.06 9.47 0.80
CA SER A 87 5.01 9.44 1.82
C SER A 87 3.68 8.90 1.28
N ILE A 88 3.27 9.29 0.06
CA ILE A 88 2.04 8.78 -0.55
C ILE A 88 2.14 7.28 -0.85
N ALA A 89 3.27 6.83 -1.40
CA ALA A 89 3.50 5.41 -1.67
C ALA A 89 3.52 4.60 -0.35
N HIS A 90 4.20 5.12 0.66
CA HIS A 90 4.27 4.50 1.98
C HIS A 90 2.90 4.47 2.68
N PHE A 91 2.08 5.50 2.50
CA PHE A 91 0.70 5.54 2.99
C PHE A 91 -0.11 4.40 2.40
N SER A 92 -0.08 4.30 1.07
CA SER A 92 -0.81 3.30 0.33
C SER A 92 -0.36 1.89 0.70
N TRP A 93 0.95 1.66 0.88
CA TRP A 93 1.48 0.38 1.34
C TRP A 93 0.89 -0.03 2.71
N ASN A 94 1.05 0.82 3.72
CA ASN A 94 0.57 0.52 5.07
C ASN A 94 -0.96 0.38 5.12
N ASN A 95 -1.69 1.20 4.37
CA ASN A 95 -3.15 1.11 4.31
C ASN A 95 -3.60 -0.19 3.64
N GLY A 96 -2.87 -0.64 2.60
CA GLY A 96 -3.08 -1.93 1.95
C GLY A 96 -2.95 -3.11 2.92
N ILE A 97 -1.92 -3.10 3.77
CA ILE A 97 -1.70 -4.10 4.82
C ILE A 97 -2.91 -4.18 5.76
N PHE A 98 -3.40 -3.05 6.29
CA PHE A 98 -4.56 -3.04 7.17
C PHE A 98 -5.86 -3.47 6.46
N LEU A 99 -6.05 -3.09 5.20
CA LEU A 99 -7.19 -3.55 4.40
C LEU A 99 -7.14 -5.05 4.11
N MET A 100 -5.94 -5.63 3.98
CA MET A 100 -5.75 -7.07 3.82
C MET A 100 -6.24 -7.83 5.06
N ILE A 101 -5.89 -7.37 6.26
CA ILE A 101 -6.42 -7.91 7.52
C ILE A 101 -7.95 -7.88 7.50
N LEU A 102 -8.55 -6.75 7.14
CA LEU A 102 -10.01 -6.60 7.10
C LEU A 102 -10.65 -7.58 6.12
N MET A 103 -10.08 -7.75 4.92
CA MET A 103 -10.59 -8.68 3.91
C MET A 103 -10.56 -10.14 4.40
N VAL A 104 -9.46 -10.53 5.03
CA VAL A 104 -9.24 -11.87 5.58
C VAL A 104 -10.20 -12.16 6.72
N PHE A 105 -10.28 -11.27 7.70
CA PHE A 105 -11.21 -11.42 8.83
C PHE A 105 -12.66 -11.48 8.36
N ASN A 106 -13.03 -10.66 7.39
CA ASN A 106 -14.37 -10.70 6.81
C ASN A 106 -14.67 -12.05 6.16
N ARG A 107 -13.71 -12.67 5.44
CA ARG A 107 -13.89 -14.01 4.86
C ARG A 107 -14.05 -15.08 5.94
N VAL A 108 -13.19 -15.09 6.95
CA VAL A 108 -13.28 -16.07 8.06
C VAL A 108 -14.64 -15.97 8.75
N MET A 109 -15.10 -14.77 9.08
CA MET A 109 -16.36 -14.58 9.80
C MET A 109 -17.59 -14.92 8.96
N CYS A 110 -17.56 -14.65 7.65
CA CYS A 110 -18.68 -14.96 6.75
C CYS A 110 -18.74 -16.43 6.34
N LEU A 111 -17.59 -17.11 6.17
CA LEU A 111 -17.53 -18.48 5.63
C LEU A 111 -17.40 -19.54 6.72
N VAL A 112 -16.58 -19.30 7.75
CA VAL A 112 -16.30 -20.29 8.81
C VAL A 112 -17.31 -20.17 9.94
N PHE A 113 -17.58 -18.94 10.38
CA PHE A 113 -18.50 -18.68 11.50
C PHE A 113 -19.94 -18.40 11.04
N GLU A 114 -20.18 -18.24 9.74
CA GLU A 114 -21.48 -17.88 9.14
C GLU A 114 -22.13 -16.60 9.70
N LYS A 115 -21.37 -15.76 10.42
CA LYS A 115 -21.86 -14.54 11.09
C LYS A 115 -21.84 -13.34 10.15
N LYS A 116 -22.71 -13.36 9.13
CA LYS A 116 -22.83 -12.29 8.12
C LYS A 116 -23.23 -10.92 8.70
N GLU A 117 -23.90 -10.91 9.86
CA GLU A 117 -24.38 -9.69 10.53
C GLU A 117 -23.28 -8.85 11.20
N VAL A 118 -22.09 -9.43 11.42
CA VAL A 118 -20.96 -8.72 12.06
C VAL A 118 -20.45 -7.59 11.17
N PHE A 119 -20.47 -7.80 9.85
CA PHE A 119 -19.91 -6.90 8.84
C PHE A 119 -21.01 -6.14 8.10
N THR A 120 -21.55 -5.11 8.75
CA THR A 120 -22.42 -4.13 8.08
C THR A 120 -21.58 -3.09 7.32
N LYS A 121 -22.15 -2.50 6.27
CA LYS A 121 -21.48 -1.48 5.44
C LYS A 121 -20.92 -0.31 6.26
N GLN A 122 -21.65 0.15 7.28
CA GLN A 122 -21.21 1.23 8.17
C GLN A 122 -19.96 0.85 8.97
N ARG A 123 -19.90 -0.38 9.50
CA ARG A 123 -18.74 -0.87 10.25
C ARG A 123 -17.50 -0.98 9.36
N ILE A 124 -17.68 -1.48 8.13
CA ILE A 124 -16.57 -1.58 7.16
C ILE A 124 -16.04 -0.21 6.77
N ILE A 125 -16.91 0.77 6.52
CA ILE A 125 -16.47 2.15 6.29
C ILE A 125 -15.67 2.66 7.50
N GLY A 126 -16.15 2.39 8.73
CA GLY A 126 -15.40 2.70 9.95
C GLY A 126 -14.01 2.07 10.00
N PHE A 127 -13.88 0.78 9.63
CA PHE A 127 -12.59 0.11 9.55
C PHE A 127 -11.67 0.69 8.46
N CYS A 128 -12.19 1.03 7.29
CA CYS A 128 -11.40 1.66 6.22
C CYS A 128 -10.93 3.08 6.61
N VAL A 129 -11.74 3.82 7.37
CA VAL A 129 -11.31 5.12 7.91
C VAL A 129 -10.25 4.92 8.99
N LEU A 130 -10.43 3.95 9.88
CA LEU A 130 -9.44 3.62 10.91
C LEU A 130 -8.11 3.16 10.28
N SER A 131 -8.14 2.34 9.23
CA SER A 131 -6.92 1.92 8.53
C SER A 131 -6.17 3.12 7.95
N ALA A 132 -6.89 4.04 7.29
CA ALA A 132 -6.31 5.26 6.75
C ALA A 132 -5.70 6.15 7.86
N ILE A 133 -6.37 6.27 9.02
CA ILE A 133 -5.83 7.03 10.17
C ILE A 133 -4.55 6.38 10.69
N LEU A 134 -4.52 5.05 10.87
CA LEU A 134 -3.34 4.34 11.36
C LEU A 134 -2.16 4.47 10.38
N SER A 135 -2.41 4.37 9.07
CA SER A 135 -1.37 4.57 8.05
C SER A 135 -0.86 6.01 8.00
N GLY A 136 -1.75 6.99 8.17
CA GLY A 136 -1.36 8.39 8.28
C GLY A 136 -0.54 8.67 9.54
N ALA A 137 -0.95 8.11 10.69
CA ALA A 137 -0.21 8.22 11.93
C ALA A 137 1.19 7.60 11.82
N LYS A 138 1.32 6.45 11.15
CA LYS A 138 2.61 5.80 10.87
C LYS A 138 3.57 6.75 10.15
N ILE A 139 3.11 7.38 9.06
CA ILE A 139 3.95 8.33 8.31
C ILE A 139 4.32 9.54 9.14
N LEU A 140 3.39 10.07 9.94
CA LEU A 140 3.69 11.20 10.81
C LEU A 140 4.74 10.82 11.86
N LEU A 141 4.70 9.60 12.39
CA LEU A 141 5.75 9.10 13.28
C LEU A 141 7.09 9.02 12.55
N ASP A 142 7.13 8.48 11.33
CA ASP A 142 8.37 8.38 10.56
C ASP A 142 8.99 9.77 10.29
N ILE A 143 8.16 10.75 9.89
CA ILE A 143 8.63 12.09 9.54
C ILE A 143 9.05 12.90 10.78
N PHE A 144 8.24 12.88 11.85
CA PHE A 144 8.44 13.79 12.99
C PHE A 144 9.17 13.17 14.18
N VAL A 145 9.03 11.86 14.40
CA VAL A 145 9.61 11.17 15.56
C VAL A 145 10.91 10.46 15.21
N LEU A 146 11.05 9.99 13.96
CA LEU A 146 12.25 9.33 13.45
C LEU A 146 12.90 10.13 12.29
N PRO A 147 13.18 11.44 12.45
CA PRO A 147 13.60 12.32 11.35
C PRO A 147 14.96 11.97 10.74
N CYS A 148 15.76 11.12 11.40
CA CYS A 148 17.03 10.63 10.86
C CYS A 148 16.89 9.49 9.85
N CYS A 149 15.67 8.96 9.69
CA CYS A 149 15.37 7.75 8.93
C CYS A 149 14.20 7.97 7.95
N VAL A 150 14.22 9.08 7.20
CA VAL A 150 13.16 9.39 6.24
C VAL A 150 13.13 8.34 5.13
N VAL A 151 11.98 7.67 4.97
CA VAL A 151 11.77 6.67 3.92
C VAL A 151 11.68 7.36 2.56
N LEU A 152 12.59 7.00 1.65
CA LEU A 152 12.69 7.58 0.31
C LEU A 152 12.66 6.51 -0.77
N MET A 153 12.12 6.85 -1.93
CA MET A 153 12.17 5.97 -3.11
C MET A 153 13.49 6.18 -3.85
N ASP A 154 14.42 5.26 -3.64
CA ASP A 154 15.80 5.36 -4.09
C ASP A 154 15.99 4.66 -5.44
N PHE A 155 16.42 5.43 -6.44
CA PHE A 155 16.66 4.93 -7.79
C PHE A 155 17.91 4.05 -7.89
N GLU A 156 18.81 4.09 -6.91
CA GLU A 156 20.02 3.25 -6.89
C GLU A 156 19.72 1.85 -6.36
N LYS A 157 18.82 1.77 -5.37
CA LYS A 157 18.43 0.51 -4.73
C LYS A 157 17.16 -0.12 -5.33
N PHE A 158 16.52 0.57 -6.28
CA PHE A 158 15.26 0.14 -6.91
C PHE A 158 14.15 -0.17 -5.90
N GLY A 159 14.08 0.59 -4.80
CA GLY A 159 13.05 0.44 -3.79
C GLY A 159 13.06 1.55 -2.76
N PHE A 160 12.42 1.29 -1.62
CA PHE A 160 12.53 2.19 -0.47
C PHE A 160 13.90 2.07 0.17
N SER A 161 14.47 3.21 0.53
CA SER A 161 15.71 3.28 1.30
C SER A 161 15.63 4.37 2.34
N ILE A 162 16.37 4.13 3.42
CA ILE A 162 16.50 5.04 4.55
C ILE A 162 17.93 5.56 4.51
N PRO A 163 18.17 6.79 4.03
CA PRO A 163 19.50 7.38 4.09
C PRO A 163 19.84 7.66 5.55
N ASN A 164 20.89 7.01 6.05
CA ASN A 164 21.37 7.17 7.41
C ASN A 164 22.80 7.74 7.40
N PRO A 165 22.98 9.01 7.02
CA PRO A 165 24.30 9.63 6.89
C PRO A 165 25.03 9.72 8.25
N ASN A 166 24.29 9.72 9.36
CA ASN A 166 24.82 9.88 10.71
C ASN A 166 25.01 8.54 11.45
N ASN A 167 24.83 7.40 10.75
CA ASN A 167 24.93 6.04 11.31
C ASN A 167 24.15 5.86 12.63
N GLN A 168 22.96 6.46 12.72
CA GLN A 168 22.08 6.36 13.87
C GLN A 168 21.37 5.01 13.88
N THR A 169 20.83 4.59 15.03
CA THR A 169 20.07 3.35 15.09
C THR A 169 18.75 3.51 14.35
N ASP A 170 18.57 2.70 13.32
CA ASP A 170 17.31 2.63 12.59
C ASP A 170 16.29 1.83 13.41
N TRP A 171 15.21 2.50 13.82
CA TRP A 171 14.13 1.91 14.59
C TRP A 171 12.92 1.54 13.72
N SER A 172 12.82 2.00 12.46
CA SER A 172 11.65 1.73 11.63
C SER A 172 11.59 0.26 11.24
N ASP A 173 12.71 -0.35 10.86
CA ASP A 173 12.78 -1.78 10.53
C ASP A 173 12.30 -2.67 11.68
N ARG A 174 12.57 -2.25 12.93
CA ARG A 174 12.18 -2.98 14.13
C ARG A 174 10.69 -2.86 14.46
N ILE A 175 10.03 -1.83 13.94
CA ILE A 175 8.58 -1.60 14.09
C ILE A 175 7.82 -2.24 12.92
N ASP A 176 8.30 -2.07 11.70
CA ASP A 176 7.63 -2.51 10.49
C ASP A 176 7.69 -4.03 10.32
N SER A 177 8.86 -4.65 10.53
CA SER A 177 9.03 -6.09 10.32
C SER A 177 8.06 -6.94 11.16
N PRO A 178 7.87 -6.71 12.47
CA PRO A 178 6.89 -7.48 13.24
C PRO A 178 5.45 -7.30 12.77
N ILE A 179 5.07 -6.10 12.33
CA ILE A 179 3.72 -5.81 11.84
C ILE A 179 3.49 -6.59 10.55
N GLU A 180 4.38 -6.47 9.57
CA GLU A 180 4.25 -7.13 8.28
C GLU A 180 4.25 -8.66 8.43
N ILE A 181 5.20 -9.22 9.19
CA ILE A 181 5.27 -10.66 9.44
C ILE A 181 3.97 -11.16 10.09
N SER A 182 3.45 -10.44 11.08
CA SER A 182 2.21 -10.82 11.74
C SER A 182 1.03 -10.81 10.79
N VAL A 183 0.92 -9.78 9.93
CA VAL A 183 -0.18 -9.67 8.98
C VAL A 183 -0.10 -10.76 7.91
N PHE A 184 1.08 -11.02 7.36
CA PHE A 184 1.25 -12.10 6.38
C PHE A 184 0.99 -13.47 7.00
N ALA A 185 1.46 -13.72 8.22
CA ALA A 185 1.21 -14.98 8.93
C ALA A 185 -0.28 -15.20 9.23
N ILE A 186 -0.97 -14.19 9.77
CA ILE A 186 -2.41 -14.25 10.04
C ILE A 186 -3.19 -14.45 8.73
N THR A 187 -2.83 -13.71 7.68
CA THR A 187 -3.46 -13.84 6.36
C THR A 187 -3.31 -15.25 5.79
N LEU A 188 -2.12 -15.82 5.88
CA LEU A 188 -1.85 -17.20 5.44
C LEU A 188 -2.69 -18.21 6.24
N ILE A 189 -2.69 -18.12 7.57
CA ILE A 189 -3.47 -19.02 8.44
C ILE A 189 -4.95 -18.95 8.09
N CYS A 190 -5.51 -17.74 7.97
CA CYS A 190 -6.91 -17.57 7.63
C CYS A 190 -7.25 -18.07 6.22
N TYR A 191 -6.33 -17.97 5.27
CA TYR A 191 -6.51 -18.55 3.94
C TYR A 191 -6.57 -20.08 4.02
N ILE A 192 -5.69 -20.71 4.79
CA ILE A 192 -5.69 -22.16 5.04
C ILE A 192 -7.01 -22.62 5.68
N ILE A 193 -7.57 -21.85 6.61
CA ILE A 193 -8.84 -22.20 7.29
C ILE A 193 -10.05 -22.07 6.35
N VAL A 194 -10.00 -21.14 5.40
CA VAL A 194 -11.10 -20.88 4.47
C VAL A 194 -11.10 -21.82 3.25
N SER A 195 -9.92 -22.34 2.87
CA SER A 195 -9.72 -23.34 1.81
C SER A 195 -10.19 -24.72 2.22
#